data_AF-V4AYL0-F1
#
_entry.id   AF-V4AYL0-F1
#
_cell.length_a   1.000
_cell.length_b   1.000
_cell.length_c   1.000
_cell.angle_alpha   90.00
_cell.angle_beta   90.00
_cell.angle_gamma   90.00
#
_symmetry.space_group_name_H-M   'P 1'
#
loop_
_entity.id
_entity.type
_entity.pdbx_description
1 polymer ?
#
loop_
_entity_poly.entity_id
_entity_poly.type
_entity_poly.pdbx_seq_one_letter_code
_entity_poly.pdbx_strand_id
1 'polypeptide(L)'
;MQFVAFNAKTFRNFFTRVDDKSDASDWYFTGKMIFRKNNFKEIKRSKKGRGVTLLKKIKEYIGINCYIPSDGYCFVKCVNNVLNEDYTREFHDFINSFSKSNRKGVMTSARISEFDEKFNTYFQIYMPKHRHFQPKRVSEELDWVFYLYKSHFCLIRRNNKTLGIKEIEDNYDENVWRTCRDDNAISQVSPLKLNVFPTIPDDCLYAWDCETYNENKAITYSCTLINLEKLRKMFNRINNLFPDLKPTDPIPEEFYNKVMTNIVEIFVEKMEKTKTNNGQNINFICSYQHEKSSLAAWGNSSSNLPMNLRKIEDVDIAKYTKDNWKPLRHEWEPYAKRDTLCLGACLIKYNQAMKEAVFQIISNNLTAPSLSLKGWYYLYHYDKEMVEEEWYETTRKVPKHTEKENVEKVYSHTHPFIRYFIRQSIKGGRVSANRKSFETNKMDEICNILKEFISQSDSDNIID
;
A
#
# COMPACT_ATOMS: atom_id res chain seq x y z
N MET A 1 -4.35 10.88 -18.89
CA MET A 1 -4.97 10.72 -20.22
C MET A 1 -6.45 11.02 -20.07
N GLN A 2 -6.96 12.08 -20.71
CA GLN A 2 -8.39 12.46 -20.86
C GLN A 2 -9.08 11.67 -21.95
N PHE A 3 -10.37 11.29 -22.01
CA PHE A 3 -11.50 10.88 -21.14
C PHE A 3 -12.25 11.79 -20.17
N VAL A 4 -12.62 12.98 -20.65
CA VAL A 4 -13.61 13.85 -19.96
C VAL A 4 -15.01 13.37 -20.33
N ALA A 5 -15.83 13.13 -19.31
CA ALA A 5 -17.30 13.00 -19.38
C ALA A 5 -17.85 12.16 -20.55
N PHE A 6 -18.02 10.85 -20.32
CA PHE A 6 -18.83 10.06 -21.23
C PHE A 6 -20.30 10.44 -21.08
N ASN A 7 -20.82 11.28 -22.00
CA ASN A 7 -22.24 11.26 -22.30
C ASN A 7 -22.54 10.07 -23.23
N ALA A 8 -23.69 9.43 -23.03
CA ALA A 8 -24.05 8.15 -23.62
C ALA A 8 -24.30 8.17 -25.14
N LYS A 9 -24.37 9.35 -25.77
CA LYS A 9 -24.70 9.48 -27.21
C LYS A 9 -23.47 9.39 -28.11
N THR A 10 -22.30 9.81 -27.61
CA THR A 10 -21.05 9.83 -28.38
C THR A 10 -20.32 8.47 -28.41
N PHE A 11 -20.38 7.69 -27.33
CA PHE A 11 -19.92 6.28 -27.32
C PHE A 11 -20.71 5.40 -28.29
N ARG A 12 -21.97 5.75 -28.51
CA ARG A 12 -22.94 5.07 -29.38
C ARG A 12 -22.85 5.45 -30.87
N ASN A 13 -22.03 6.45 -31.24
CA ASN A 13 -21.74 6.79 -32.64
C ASN A 13 -20.32 6.37 -33.06
N PHE A 14 -19.42 6.13 -32.09
CA PHE A 14 -18.05 5.69 -32.32
C PHE A 14 -17.95 4.17 -32.61
N PHE A 15 -18.76 3.33 -31.97
CA PHE A 15 -18.78 1.88 -32.24
C PHE A 15 -19.61 1.48 -33.48
N THR A 16 -20.56 2.32 -33.89
CA THR A 16 -21.55 2.06 -34.97
C THR A 16 -21.15 2.66 -36.31
N ARG A 17 -19.87 3.05 -36.47
CA ARG A 17 -19.25 3.54 -37.73
C ARG A 17 -17.80 3.08 -37.96
N VAL A 18 -17.27 2.22 -37.09
CA VAL A 18 -15.99 1.56 -37.24
C VAL A 18 -16.01 0.08 -37.77
N ASP A 19 -17.04 -0.79 -37.60
CA ASP A 19 -18.37 -0.90 -38.29
C ASP A 19 -18.32 -1.34 -39.76
N ASP A 20 -19.23 -2.25 -40.15
CA ASP A 20 -19.63 -2.73 -41.48
C ASP A 20 -18.59 -3.05 -42.60
N LYS A 21 -17.32 -2.60 -42.56
CA LYS A 21 -16.32 -2.84 -43.62
C LYS A 21 -14.83 -2.88 -43.22
N SER A 22 -14.40 -2.69 -41.96
CA SER A 22 -12.97 -2.50 -41.70
C SER A 22 -12.16 -3.79 -41.49
N ASP A 23 -11.09 -3.94 -42.28
CA ASP A 23 -10.06 -4.98 -42.12
C ASP A 23 -9.31 -4.79 -40.79
N ALA A 24 -9.11 -5.89 -40.08
CA ALA A 24 -8.70 -5.95 -38.68
C ALA A 24 -7.19 -5.75 -38.45
N SER A 25 -6.48 -5.13 -39.40
CA SER A 25 -5.01 -5.09 -39.43
C SER A 25 -4.39 -3.93 -38.64
N ASP A 26 -5.09 -2.82 -38.36
CA ASP A 26 -4.45 -1.58 -37.88
C ASP A 26 -5.14 -0.88 -36.67
N TRP A 27 -5.29 -1.57 -35.53
CA TRP A 27 -5.74 -0.91 -34.30
C TRP A 27 -4.69 -0.93 -33.19
N TYR A 28 -4.18 0.26 -32.85
CA TYR A 28 -3.21 0.51 -31.78
C TYR A 28 -3.81 1.39 -30.68
N PHE A 29 -3.80 0.91 -29.44
CA PHE A 29 -4.12 1.74 -28.27
C PHE A 29 -2.86 2.49 -27.82
N THR A 30 -2.75 3.78 -28.12
CA THR A 30 -1.70 4.64 -27.57
C THR A 30 -2.13 5.21 -26.22
N GLY A 31 -2.12 4.39 -25.17
CA GLY A 31 -2.40 4.79 -23.79
C GLY A 31 -1.18 4.66 -22.87
N LYS A 32 -0.91 5.69 -22.06
CA LYS A 32 0.25 5.70 -21.14
C LYS A 32 -0.01 4.81 -19.91
N MET A 33 0.37 3.54 -19.96
CA MET A 33 0.60 2.74 -18.76
C MET A 33 1.96 3.11 -18.14
N ILE A 34 1.93 3.86 -17.05
CA ILE A 34 3.15 4.15 -16.28
C ILE A 34 3.50 2.91 -15.45
N PHE A 35 4.25 1.98 -16.03
CA PHE A 35 5.06 1.08 -15.21
C PHE A 35 6.07 1.95 -14.45
N ARG A 36 5.84 2.12 -13.15
CA ARG A 36 6.87 2.64 -12.25
C ARG A 36 7.99 1.60 -12.18
N LYS A 37 8.91 1.66 -13.15
CA LYS A 37 10.22 0.99 -13.14
C LYS A 37 10.77 1.05 -11.72
N ASN A 38 10.93 -0.10 -11.08
CA ASN A 38 11.75 -0.32 -9.87
C ASN A 38 11.50 0.63 -8.68
N ASN A 39 10.32 1.24 -8.58
CA ASN A 39 9.97 2.13 -7.46
C ASN A 39 8.88 1.57 -6.55
N PHE A 40 8.47 0.31 -6.72
CA PHE A 40 8.12 -0.47 -5.55
C PHE A 40 9.44 -0.71 -4.80
N LYS A 41 9.90 0.32 -4.08
CA LYS A 41 10.59 0.02 -2.83
C LYS A 41 9.59 -0.87 -2.11
N GLU A 42 9.98 -2.12 -1.84
CA GLU A 42 9.47 -2.83 -0.68
C GLU A 42 9.24 -1.75 0.38
N ILE A 43 8.01 -1.64 0.90
CA ILE A 43 7.78 -0.80 2.08
C ILE A 43 8.54 -1.50 3.20
N LYS A 44 9.87 -1.38 3.18
CA LYS A 44 10.71 -1.60 4.34
C LYS A 44 10.10 -0.65 5.32
N ARG A 45 9.44 -1.20 6.35
CA ARG A 45 9.00 -0.43 7.51
C ARG A 45 10.09 0.58 7.76
N SER A 46 9.72 1.85 7.78
CA SER A 46 10.70 2.92 7.82
C SER A 46 11.76 2.57 8.86
N LYS A 47 13.04 2.63 8.51
CA LYS A 47 14.12 2.60 9.52
C LYS A 47 14.02 3.77 10.52
N LYS A 48 12.96 4.60 10.47
CA LYS A 48 12.62 5.56 11.51
C LYS A 48 12.46 4.83 12.83
N GLY A 49 13.34 5.16 13.76
CA GLY A 49 13.49 4.50 15.05
C GLY A 49 14.85 3.80 15.21
N ARG A 50 15.61 3.56 14.14
CA ARG A 50 17.03 3.19 14.26
C ARG A 50 17.85 4.46 14.42
N GLY A 51 18.28 4.75 15.65
CA GLY A 51 19.31 5.74 15.93
C GLY A 51 18.87 6.96 16.75
N VAL A 52 17.60 7.06 17.14
CA VAL A 52 17.20 8.00 18.21
C VAL A 52 16.90 7.15 19.42
N THR A 53 17.64 7.35 20.50
CA THR A 53 17.43 6.67 21.77
C THR A 53 16.15 7.22 22.41
N LEU A 54 14.98 6.86 21.85
CA LEU A 54 13.64 7.32 22.28
C LEU A 54 13.33 7.02 23.75
N LEU A 55 14.17 6.21 24.40
CA LEU A 55 14.00 5.71 25.75
C LEU A 55 14.83 6.48 26.78
N LYS A 56 15.79 7.30 26.33
CA LYS A 56 16.71 8.03 27.21
C LYS A 56 16.46 9.53 27.08
N LYS A 57 16.63 10.25 28.19
CA LYS A 57 16.46 11.70 28.29
C LYS A 57 17.81 12.37 28.35
N ILE A 58 18.03 13.41 27.54
CA ILE A 58 19.16 14.32 27.72
C ILE A 58 18.75 15.38 28.73
N LYS A 59 19.49 15.43 29.84
CA LYS A 59 19.39 16.53 30.80
C LYS A 59 20.03 17.77 30.21
N GLU A 60 19.38 18.91 30.43
CA GLU A 60 19.98 20.19 30.08
C GLU A 60 21.21 20.46 30.94
N TYR A 61 22.26 20.96 30.32
CA TYR A 61 23.52 21.32 30.97
C TYR A 61 24.05 22.62 30.37
N ILE A 62 24.37 23.58 31.22
CA ILE A 62 25.02 24.84 30.85
C ILE A 62 26.41 24.81 31.47
N GLY A 63 27.41 24.73 30.61
CA GLY A 63 28.82 24.69 30.97
C GLY A 63 29.52 26.00 30.66
N ILE A 64 30.83 26.03 30.91
CA ILE A 64 31.67 27.20 30.59
C ILE A 64 31.91 27.27 29.09
N ASN A 65 32.20 26.12 28.45
CA ASN A 65 32.52 26.06 27.03
C ASN A 65 31.47 25.36 26.17
N CYS A 66 30.39 24.87 26.78
CA CYS A 66 29.31 24.22 26.03
C CYS A 66 27.92 24.50 26.62
N TYR A 67 26.90 24.27 25.80
CA TYR A 67 25.52 24.15 26.22
C TYR A 67 24.91 22.91 25.58
N ILE A 68 24.36 22.02 26.41
CA ILE A 68 23.64 20.83 26.00
C ILE A 68 22.16 21.11 26.30
N PRO A 69 21.33 21.39 25.28
CA PRO A 69 19.91 21.57 25.50
C PRO A 69 19.26 20.25 25.90
N SER A 70 18.18 20.30 26.66
CA SER A 70 17.33 19.13 26.88
C SER A 70 16.70 18.62 25.58
N ASP A 71 16.26 17.36 25.58
CA ASP A 71 15.57 16.73 24.45
C ASP A 71 14.43 17.56 23.85
N GLY A 72 14.14 17.34 22.57
CA GLY A 72 13.04 18.01 21.88
C GLY A 72 13.45 19.42 21.44
N TYR A 73 13.41 19.66 20.13
CA TYR A 73 13.77 20.94 19.50
C TYR A 73 15.15 21.50 19.92
N CYS A 74 16.16 20.65 20.09
CA CYS A 74 17.50 21.05 20.53
C CYS A 74 18.12 22.17 19.69
N PHE A 75 17.86 22.20 18.37
CA PHE A 75 18.28 23.31 17.52
C PHE A 75 17.73 24.66 17.99
N VAL A 76 16.41 24.78 18.17
CA VAL A 76 15.80 26.08 18.55
C VAL A 76 16.14 26.45 19.99
N LYS A 77 16.32 25.47 20.89
CA LYS A 77 16.79 25.75 22.26
C LYS A 77 18.18 26.37 22.26
N CYS A 78 19.09 25.87 21.42
CA CYS A 78 20.39 26.50 21.22
C CYS A 78 20.27 27.90 20.61
N VAL A 79 19.39 28.13 19.64
CA VAL A 79 19.12 29.48 19.10
C VAL A 79 18.65 30.41 20.21
N ASN A 80 17.64 30.01 20.97
CA ASN A 80 17.06 30.78 22.07
C ASN A 80 18.11 31.11 23.13
N ASN A 81 19.01 30.18 23.44
CA ASN A 81 20.09 30.41 24.40
C ASN A 81 21.11 31.46 23.91
N VAL A 82 21.37 31.53 22.60
CA VAL A 82 22.31 32.51 22.02
C VAL A 82 21.67 33.89 21.87
N LEU A 83 20.42 33.95 21.40
CA LEU A 83 19.72 35.22 21.15
C LEU A 83 19.00 35.77 22.39
N ASN A 84 18.86 34.95 23.44
CA ASN A 84 18.11 35.27 24.65
C ASN A 84 16.64 35.67 24.38
N GLU A 85 16.04 35.00 23.40
CA GLU A 85 14.67 35.23 22.90
C GLU A 85 14.04 33.87 22.52
N ASP A 86 12.71 33.75 22.58
CA ASP A 86 12.04 32.49 22.23
C ASP A 86 11.57 32.45 20.77
N TYR A 87 12.32 31.74 19.93
CA TYR A 87 12.02 31.51 18.50
C TYR A 87 11.22 30.22 18.24
N THR A 88 10.63 29.59 19.25
CA THR A 88 10.00 28.26 19.10
C THR A 88 8.88 28.26 18.06
N ARG A 89 8.04 29.30 18.02
CA ARG A 89 6.92 29.40 17.08
C ARG A 89 7.40 29.67 15.66
N GLU A 90 8.31 30.61 15.52
CA GLU A 90 8.96 31.02 14.28
C GLU A 90 9.70 29.84 13.63
N PHE A 91 10.38 29.05 14.45
CA PHE A 91 11.04 27.83 14.02
C PHE A 91 10.02 26.79 13.52
N HIS A 92 8.90 26.59 14.22
CA HIS A 92 7.85 25.71 13.73
C HIS A 92 7.27 26.17 12.39
N ASP A 93 7.01 27.46 12.23
CA ASP A 93 6.50 28.03 10.98
C ASP A 93 7.52 27.92 9.85
N PHE A 94 8.80 28.14 10.14
CA PHE A 94 9.90 27.88 9.22
C PHE A 94 9.94 26.42 8.77
N ILE A 95 9.91 25.45 9.69
CA ILE A 95 9.90 24.02 9.35
C ILE A 95 8.64 23.65 8.55
N ASN A 96 7.49 24.23 8.87
CA ASN A 96 6.23 23.96 8.17
C ASN A 96 6.17 24.55 6.77
N SER A 97 6.96 25.59 6.47
CA SER A 97 7.07 26.18 5.13
C SER A 97 7.64 25.20 4.09
N PHE A 98 8.44 24.21 4.52
CA PHE A 98 8.95 23.17 3.62
C PHE A 98 7.87 22.16 3.21
N SER A 99 8.01 21.61 1.99
CA SER A 99 7.13 20.54 1.49
C SER A 99 7.13 19.31 2.42
N LYS A 100 6.01 18.59 2.53
CA LYS A 100 5.86 17.42 3.44
C LYS A 100 6.94 16.34 3.25
N SER A 101 7.49 16.17 2.05
CA SER A 101 8.61 15.25 1.79
C SER A 101 9.90 15.74 2.44
N ASN A 102 10.11 17.06 2.46
CA ASN A 102 11.32 17.71 2.92
C ASN A 102 11.27 18.05 4.42
N ARG A 103 10.09 18.20 5.04
CA ARG A 103 9.94 18.34 6.52
C ARG A 103 10.63 17.22 7.33
N LYS A 104 10.97 16.10 6.70
CA LYS A 104 11.59 14.92 7.32
C LYS A 104 13.11 15.03 7.47
N GLY A 105 13.76 16.07 6.92
CA GLY A 105 15.18 16.36 7.15
C GLY A 105 15.38 17.04 8.50
N VAL A 106 16.41 16.63 9.24
CA VAL A 106 16.94 17.36 10.41
C VAL A 106 17.44 18.74 9.93
N MET A 107 17.65 19.72 10.82
CA MET A 107 18.35 20.96 10.45
C MET A 107 19.72 20.61 9.84
N THR A 108 19.88 20.87 8.55
CA THR A 108 21.15 20.67 7.82
C THR A 108 21.91 21.99 7.76
N SER A 109 23.20 21.97 7.42
CA SER A 109 23.95 23.22 7.23
C SER A 109 23.30 24.16 6.21
N ALA A 110 22.74 23.63 5.12
CA ALA A 110 21.96 24.42 4.15
C ALA A 110 20.74 25.11 4.79
N ARG A 111 20.03 24.42 5.68
CA ARG A 111 18.87 25.01 6.38
C ARG A 111 19.25 26.00 7.46
N ILE A 112 20.43 25.85 8.05
CA ILE A 112 20.97 26.86 8.96
C ILE A 112 21.17 28.15 8.16
N SER A 113 21.76 28.08 6.97
CA SER A 113 21.90 29.25 6.10
C SER A 113 20.55 29.86 5.68
N GLU A 114 19.55 29.05 5.33
CA GLU A 114 18.20 29.56 5.03
C GLU A 114 17.51 30.17 6.26
N PHE A 115 17.77 29.63 7.46
CA PHE A 115 17.27 30.17 8.72
C PHE A 115 17.93 31.52 9.03
N ASP A 116 19.26 31.58 8.90
CA ASP A 116 20.06 32.80 9.07
C ASP A 116 19.56 33.93 8.17
N GLU A 117 19.36 33.66 6.88
CA GLU A 117 18.83 34.62 5.92
C GLU A 117 17.42 35.09 6.30
N LYS A 118 16.54 34.16 6.67
CA LYS A 118 15.14 34.48 6.99
C LYS A 118 14.98 35.30 8.26
N PHE A 119 15.76 35.00 9.29
CA PHE A 119 15.64 35.61 10.61
C PHE A 119 16.72 36.66 10.87
N ASN A 120 17.54 36.99 9.86
CA ASN A 120 18.67 37.90 9.98
C ASN A 120 19.61 37.53 11.16
N THR A 121 19.99 36.25 11.20
CA THR A 121 20.90 35.69 12.21
C THR A 121 22.17 35.14 11.53
N TYR A 122 23.16 34.71 12.32
CA TYR A 122 24.51 34.41 11.81
C TYR A 122 25.08 33.11 12.37
N PHE A 123 24.22 32.11 12.55
CA PHE A 123 24.65 30.86 13.17
C PHE A 123 25.58 30.05 12.27
N GLN A 124 26.55 29.41 12.89
CA GLN A 124 27.43 28.47 12.21
C GLN A 124 27.50 27.15 12.95
N ILE A 125 27.65 26.05 12.21
CA ILE A 125 27.91 24.71 12.74
C ILE A 125 29.37 24.30 12.50
N TYR A 126 30.03 23.81 13.55
CA TYR A 126 31.37 23.27 13.49
C TYR A 126 31.37 21.84 12.94
N MET A 127 32.22 21.57 11.95
CA MET A 127 32.40 20.26 11.32
C MET A 127 33.76 19.65 11.74
N PRO A 128 33.82 18.75 12.74
CA PRO A 128 35.10 18.27 13.30
C PRO A 128 35.99 17.58 12.29
N LYS A 129 35.39 16.76 11.41
CA LYS A 129 36.10 15.99 10.36
C LYS A 129 36.89 16.88 9.41
N HIS A 130 36.39 18.09 9.16
CA HIS A 130 36.95 19.01 8.17
C HIS A 130 37.48 20.30 8.81
N ARG A 131 37.42 20.42 10.14
CA ARG A 131 37.91 21.53 10.96
C ARG A 131 37.47 22.92 10.46
N HIS A 132 36.25 23.06 9.93
CA HIS A 132 35.70 24.34 9.47
C HIS A 132 34.25 24.54 9.93
N PHE A 133 33.78 25.77 9.76
CA PHE A 133 32.41 26.19 10.06
C PHE A 133 31.55 26.25 8.80
N GLN A 134 30.26 25.93 8.94
CA GLN A 134 29.27 26.10 7.89
C GLN A 134 28.07 26.91 8.40
N PRO A 135 27.54 27.88 7.62
CA PRO A 135 28.08 28.41 6.37
C PRO A 135 29.50 28.99 6.52
N LYS A 136 30.29 29.03 5.44
CA LYS A 136 31.71 29.46 5.51
C LYS A 136 31.89 30.95 5.74
N ARG A 137 30.94 31.76 5.25
CA ARG A 137 30.93 33.21 5.37
C ARG A 137 29.63 33.60 6.05
N VAL A 138 29.74 34.41 7.09
CA VAL A 138 28.64 35.03 7.82
C VAL A 138 29.00 36.50 8.01
N SER A 139 28.00 37.37 8.10
CA SER A 139 28.25 38.82 8.28
C SER A 139 28.77 39.14 9.68
N GLU A 140 28.43 38.30 10.67
CA GLU A 140 28.89 38.42 12.05
C GLU A 140 29.32 37.05 12.58
N GLU A 141 30.43 36.99 13.32
CA GLU A 141 30.91 35.76 13.93
C GLU A 141 30.41 35.63 15.36
N LEU A 142 29.41 34.76 15.57
CA LEU A 142 28.93 34.44 16.92
C LEU A 142 29.98 33.63 17.70
N ASP A 143 30.16 33.95 18.98
CA ASP A 143 31.05 33.19 19.88
C ASP A 143 30.50 31.79 20.15
N TRP A 144 29.19 31.64 20.26
CA TRP A 144 28.54 30.34 20.32
C TRP A 144 28.28 29.79 18.93
N VAL A 145 28.73 28.55 18.70
CA VAL A 145 28.57 27.84 17.43
C VAL A 145 27.95 26.48 17.66
N PHE A 146 27.13 26.02 16.71
CA PHE A 146 26.51 24.71 16.80
C PHE A 146 27.55 23.59 16.71
N TYR A 147 27.31 22.53 17.46
CA TYR A 147 28.03 21.28 17.38
C TYR A 147 27.02 20.12 17.41
N LEU A 148 27.14 19.20 16.46
CA LEU A 148 26.26 18.03 16.38
C LEU A 148 26.92 16.83 17.06
N TYR A 149 26.51 16.54 18.29
CA TYR A 149 26.99 15.37 19.05
C TYR A 149 25.90 14.29 19.06
N LYS A 150 26.22 13.08 18.56
CA LYS A 150 25.28 11.94 18.51
C LYS A 150 23.88 12.27 17.94
N SER A 151 23.83 13.12 16.91
CA SER A 151 22.58 13.62 16.29
C SER A 151 21.75 14.60 17.14
N HIS A 152 22.35 15.20 18.17
CA HIS A 152 21.77 16.24 19.00
C HIS A 152 22.54 17.56 18.84
N PHE A 153 21.81 18.66 18.65
CA PHE A 153 22.41 19.99 18.57
C PHE A 153 22.82 20.47 19.96
N CYS A 154 24.07 20.87 20.09
CA CYS A 154 24.64 21.53 21.25
C CYS A 154 25.31 22.84 20.79
N LEU A 155 25.70 23.69 21.74
CA LEU A 155 26.61 24.81 21.47
C LEU A 155 27.99 24.52 22.04
N ILE A 156 29.01 25.01 21.36
CA ILE A 156 30.38 25.12 21.89
C ILE A 156 30.90 26.54 21.65
N ARG A 157 31.90 26.96 22.42
CA ARG A 157 32.61 28.23 22.18
C ARG A 157 33.49 28.14 20.93
N ARG A 158 33.44 29.15 20.07
CA ARG A 158 34.20 29.27 18.82
C ARG A 158 35.71 29.16 19.06
N ASN A 159 36.19 29.81 20.12
CA ASN A 159 37.61 29.86 20.46
C ASN A 159 38.07 28.65 21.29
N ASN A 160 37.16 28.00 22.03
CA ASN A 160 37.48 26.88 22.92
C ASN A 160 36.87 25.53 22.46
N LYS A 161 36.87 25.27 21.14
CA LYS A 161 36.20 24.10 20.53
C LYS A 161 36.57 22.76 21.19
N THR A 162 37.86 22.52 21.40
CA THR A 162 38.36 21.24 21.95
C THR A 162 37.87 21.03 23.38
N LEU A 163 37.88 22.10 24.20
CA LEU A 163 37.38 22.05 25.57
C LEU A 163 35.85 21.87 25.57
N GLY A 164 35.12 22.60 24.73
CA GLY A 164 33.66 22.47 24.62
C GLY A 164 33.21 21.09 24.15
N ILE A 165 33.93 20.46 23.21
CA ILE A 165 33.62 19.09 22.77
C ILE A 165 33.85 18.09 23.91
N LYS A 166 34.97 18.21 24.62
CA LYS A 166 35.26 17.34 25.77
C LYS A 166 34.22 17.52 26.88
N GLU A 167 33.86 18.77 27.18
CA GLU A 167 32.83 19.10 28.18
C GLU A 167 31.47 18.51 27.81
N ILE A 168 31.12 18.48 26.51
CA ILE A 168 29.93 17.76 26.04
C ILE A 168 30.09 16.26 26.28
N GLU A 169 31.21 15.66 25.89
CA GLU A 169 31.44 14.21 26.07
C GLU A 169 31.32 13.78 27.54
N ASP A 170 31.82 14.61 28.47
CA ASP A 170 31.82 14.35 29.91
C ASP A 170 30.42 14.55 30.55
N ASN A 171 29.60 15.47 30.02
CA ASN A 171 28.31 15.86 30.64
C ASN A 171 27.07 15.39 29.85
N TYR A 172 27.24 14.77 28.69
CA TYR A 172 26.12 14.26 27.90
C TYR A 172 25.57 12.96 28.53
N ASP A 173 24.72 13.14 29.54
CA ASP A 173 24.09 12.06 30.29
C ASP A 173 22.91 11.46 29.51
N GLU A 174 23.15 10.28 28.91
CA GLU A 174 22.11 9.45 28.32
C GLU A 174 21.61 8.36 29.29
N ASN A 175 22.00 8.33 30.57
CA ASN A 175 21.65 7.23 31.48
C ASN A 175 20.28 7.40 32.14
N VAL A 176 19.64 8.54 31.95
CA VAL A 176 18.30 8.79 32.48
C VAL A 176 17.26 8.20 31.53
N TRP A 177 16.49 7.24 32.03
CA TRP A 177 15.36 6.68 31.27
C TRP A 177 14.18 7.64 31.28
N ARG A 178 13.54 7.80 30.13
CA ARG A 178 12.25 8.49 29.99
C ARG A 178 11.17 7.70 30.71
N THR A 179 10.23 8.43 31.29
CA THR A 179 9.03 7.90 31.92
C THR A 179 7.78 8.29 31.12
N CYS A 180 6.65 7.64 31.41
CA CYS A 180 5.37 8.02 30.79
C CYS A 180 4.90 9.45 31.17
N ARG A 181 5.47 10.04 32.24
CA ARG A 181 5.19 11.41 32.67
C ARG A 181 5.95 12.46 31.87
N ASP A 182 7.06 12.08 31.23
CA ASP A 182 7.79 13.00 30.37
C ASP A 182 6.97 13.36 29.11
N ASP A 183 7.08 14.62 28.67
CA ASP A 183 6.45 15.17 27.46
C ASP A 183 4.92 14.97 27.35
N ASN A 184 4.23 14.77 28.49
CA ASN A 184 2.82 14.41 28.53
C ASN A 184 2.49 13.22 27.61
N ALA A 185 3.41 12.25 27.50
CA ALA A 185 3.34 11.20 26.49
C ALA A 185 2.03 10.37 26.55
N ILE A 186 1.43 10.24 27.74
CA ILE A 186 0.15 9.53 27.94
C ILE A 186 -1.01 10.26 27.24
N SER A 187 -1.08 11.60 27.31
CA SER A 187 -2.18 12.37 26.73
C SER A 187 -2.01 12.65 25.23
N GLN A 188 -0.87 12.29 24.65
CA GLN A 188 -0.61 12.40 23.21
C GLN A 188 -1.29 11.28 22.42
N VAL A 189 -2.59 11.47 22.25
CA VAL A 189 -3.47 10.65 21.41
C VAL A 189 -4.11 11.52 20.32
N SER A 190 -4.37 10.91 19.17
CA SER A 190 -5.15 11.54 18.11
C SER A 190 -6.35 10.66 17.78
N PRO A 191 -7.55 11.23 17.60
CA PRO A 191 -8.68 10.47 17.09
C PRO A 191 -8.35 9.95 15.69
N LEU A 192 -8.68 8.69 15.43
CA LEU A 192 -8.60 8.11 14.09
C LEU A 192 -9.61 8.82 13.20
N LYS A 193 -9.16 9.31 12.04
CA LYS A 193 -10.02 9.92 11.01
C LYS A 193 -9.81 9.20 9.69
N LEU A 194 -10.85 8.54 9.19
CA LEU A 194 -10.84 7.86 7.89
C LEU A 194 -11.74 8.62 6.90
N ASN A 195 -11.19 8.97 5.74
CA ASN A 195 -11.94 9.67 4.70
C ASN A 195 -13.05 8.78 4.12
N VAL A 196 -14.24 9.37 3.97
CA VAL A 196 -15.34 8.79 3.19
C VAL A 196 -15.01 9.03 1.72
N PHE A 197 -14.95 7.96 0.93
CA PHE A 197 -14.87 8.11 -0.53
C PHE A 197 -16.18 7.61 -1.12
N PRO A 198 -16.74 8.33 -2.11
CA PRO A 198 -17.91 7.84 -2.83
C PRO A 198 -17.60 6.49 -3.47
N THR A 199 -18.58 5.60 -3.47
CA THR A 199 -18.50 4.31 -4.15
C THR A 199 -18.35 4.57 -5.66
N ILE A 200 -17.27 4.07 -6.26
CA ILE A 200 -17.09 4.12 -7.71
C ILE A 200 -18.13 3.17 -8.32
N PRO A 201 -18.94 3.59 -9.30
CA PRO A 201 -19.90 2.69 -9.91
C PRO A 201 -19.19 1.59 -10.73
N ASP A 202 -19.81 0.41 -10.81
CA ASP A 202 -19.20 -0.78 -11.42
C ASP A 202 -18.93 -0.61 -12.93
N ASP A 203 -19.65 0.29 -13.61
CA ASP A 203 -19.45 0.62 -15.03
C ASP A 203 -18.10 1.32 -15.29
N CYS A 204 -17.51 1.90 -14.25
CA CYS A 204 -16.19 2.53 -14.28
C CYS A 204 -15.06 1.56 -13.92
N LEU A 205 -15.37 0.28 -13.64
CA LEU A 205 -14.39 -0.72 -13.23
C LEU A 205 -14.08 -1.71 -14.34
N TYR A 206 -12.79 -1.98 -14.48
CA TYR A 206 -12.28 -2.95 -15.44
C TYR A 206 -11.34 -3.92 -14.74
N ALA A 207 -11.53 -5.22 -14.98
CA ALA A 207 -10.50 -6.22 -14.75
C ALA A 207 -9.54 -6.22 -15.94
N TRP A 208 -8.26 -6.36 -15.66
CA TRP A 208 -7.24 -6.47 -16.70
C TRP A 208 -6.20 -7.48 -16.29
N ASP A 209 -5.60 -8.12 -17.28
CA ASP A 209 -4.42 -8.96 -17.11
C ASP A 209 -3.42 -8.67 -18.23
N CYS A 210 -2.17 -9.05 -18.03
CA CYS A 210 -1.10 -8.85 -18.98
C CYS A 210 -0.25 -10.09 -19.13
N GLU A 211 -0.09 -10.52 -20.38
CA GLU A 211 0.87 -11.56 -20.71
C GLU A 211 2.25 -10.94 -20.97
N THR A 212 3.28 -11.61 -20.44
CA THR A 212 4.65 -11.11 -20.50
C THR A 212 5.62 -12.22 -20.86
N TYR A 213 6.68 -11.86 -21.59
CA TYR A 213 7.85 -12.74 -21.76
C TYR A 213 9.02 -12.22 -20.92
N ASN A 214 9.97 -13.11 -20.60
CA ASN A 214 11.06 -12.81 -19.67
C ASN A 214 12.43 -12.80 -20.38
N GLU A 215 13.05 -11.62 -20.44
CA GLU A 215 14.45 -11.44 -20.84
C GLU A 215 15.27 -10.76 -19.71
N ASN A 216 14.98 -11.06 -18.43
CA ASN A 216 15.42 -10.41 -17.17
C ASN A 216 14.45 -9.33 -16.62
N LYS A 217 13.43 -8.95 -17.39
CA LYS A 217 12.31 -8.09 -16.97
C LYS A 217 11.05 -8.59 -17.67
N ALA A 218 9.92 -8.57 -16.97
CA ALA A 218 8.62 -8.87 -17.55
C ALA A 218 8.29 -7.79 -18.61
N ILE A 219 8.28 -8.17 -19.88
CA ILE A 219 7.89 -7.30 -20.99
C ILE A 219 6.51 -7.74 -21.48
N THR A 220 5.54 -6.85 -21.34
CA THR A 220 4.17 -7.09 -21.80
C THR A 220 4.10 -7.16 -23.32
N TYR A 221 3.49 -8.23 -23.84
CA TYR A 221 3.18 -8.38 -25.26
C TYR A 221 1.67 -8.36 -25.54
N SER A 222 0.85 -8.62 -24.53
CA SER A 222 -0.61 -8.57 -24.61
C SER A 222 -1.20 -8.02 -23.32
N CYS A 223 -2.25 -7.23 -23.43
CA CYS A 223 -3.09 -6.81 -22.32
C CYS A 223 -4.54 -7.12 -22.66
N THR A 224 -5.22 -7.81 -21.76
CA THR A 224 -6.63 -8.14 -21.86
C THR A 224 -7.40 -7.32 -20.85
N LEU A 225 -8.61 -6.88 -21.22
CA LEU A 225 -9.44 -5.98 -20.42
C LEU A 225 -10.90 -6.42 -20.49
N ILE A 226 -11.59 -6.37 -19.36
CA ILE A 226 -13.03 -6.63 -19.29
C ILE A 226 -13.73 -5.62 -18.38
N ASN A 227 -14.78 -4.99 -18.90
CA ASN A 227 -15.65 -4.12 -18.10
C ASN A 227 -16.52 -4.96 -17.15
N LEU A 228 -16.48 -4.66 -15.86
CA LEU A 228 -17.18 -5.46 -14.85
C LEU A 228 -18.71 -5.35 -14.98
N GLU A 229 -19.24 -4.20 -15.39
CA GLU A 229 -20.69 -4.02 -15.61
C GLU A 229 -21.21 -4.83 -16.79
N LYS A 230 -20.50 -4.79 -17.92
CA LYS A 230 -20.85 -5.58 -19.11
C LYS A 230 -20.86 -7.07 -18.77
N LEU A 231 -19.84 -7.54 -18.05
CA LEU A 231 -19.75 -8.94 -17.62
C LEU A 231 -20.87 -9.31 -16.64
N ARG A 232 -21.16 -8.48 -15.64
CA ARG A 232 -22.26 -8.69 -14.69
C ARG A 232 -23.61 -8.83 -15.39
N LYS A 233 -23.92 -7.93 -16.33
CA LYS A 233 -25.16 -7.99 -17.12
C LYS A 233 -25.28 -9.28 -17.91
N MET A 234 -24.17 -9.78 -18.45
CA MET A 234 -24.14 -11.07 -19.16
C MET A 234 -24.43 -12.24 -18.22
N PHE A 235 -23.80 -12.28 -17.03
CA PHE A 235 -24.09 -13.34 -16.05
C PHE A 235 -25.53 -13.32 -15.56
N ASN A 236 -26.09 -12.14 -15.30
CA ASN A 236 -27.51 -12.03 -14.93
C ASN A 236 -28.43 -12.59 -16.02
N ARG A 237 -28.12 -12.33 -17.31
CA ARG A 237 -28.87 -12.89 -18.42
C ARG A 237 -28.77 -14.42 -18.48
N ILE A 238 -27.59 -14.98 -18.26
CA ILE A 238 -27.38 -16.44 -18.24
C ILE A 238 -28.20 -17.06 -17.10
N ASN A 239 -28.10 -16.52 -15.89
CA ASN A 239 -28.84 -17.02 -14.72
C ASN A 239 -30.36 -16.96 -14.93
N ASN A 240 -30.87 -15.93 -15.61
CA ASN A 240 -32.30 -15.82 -15.90
C ASN A 240 -32.79 -16.83 -16.96
N LEU A 241 -31.93 -17.17 -17.93
CA LEU A 241 -32.28 -18.14 -18.99
C LEU A 241 -32.09 -19.58 -18.53
N PHE A 242 -31.15 -19.82 -17.61
CA PHE A 242 -30.82 -21.13 -17.08
C PHE A 242 -30.80 -21.07 -15.54
N PRO A 243 -31.97 -20.92 -14.89
CA PRO A 243 -32.05 -20.78 -13.43
C PRO A 243 -31.56 -22.03 -12.68
N ASP A 244 -31.66 -23.21 -13.32
CA ASP A 244 -31.24 -24.50 -12.75
C ASP A 244 -29.75 -24.82 -13.01
N LEU A 245 -29.03 -23.95 -13.72
CA LEU A 245 -27.62 -24.16 -14.02
C LEU A 245 -26.80 -24.10 -12.72
N LYS A 246 -26.19 -25.21 -12.34
CA LYS A 246 -25.34 -25.22 -11.16
C LYS A 246 -24.05 -24.46 -11.47
N PRO A 247 -23.45 -23.81 -10.47
CA PRO A 247 -22.11 -23.26 -10.56
C PRO A 247 -21.00 -24.13 -11.16
N THR A 248 -21.11 -25.45 -10.99
CA THR A 248 -20.15 -26.42 -11.49
C THR A 248 -20.36 -26.72 -12.97
N ASP A 249 -21.53 -26.39 -13.49
CA ASP A 249 -21.89 -26.69 -14.86
C ASP A 249 -21.19 -25.68 -15.79
N PRO A 250 -20.74 -26.13 -16.97
CA PRO A 250 -20.25 -25.21 -17.98
C PRO A 250 -21.40 -24.33 -18.47
N ILE A 251 -21.15 -23.03 -18.69
CA ILE A 251 -22.12 -22.22 -19.43
C ILE A 251 -22.23 -22.73 -20.87
N PRO A 252 -23.41 -22.63 -21.50
CA PRO A 252 -23.58 -23.07 -22.88
C PRO A 252 -22.58 -22.38 -23.82
N GLU A 253 -22.10 -23.14 -24.80
CA GLU A 253 -20.98 -22.75 -25.67
C GLU A 253 -21.25 -21.44 -26.43
N GLU A 254 -22.49 -21.21 -26.87
CA GLU A 254 -22.89 -19.95 -27.51
C GLU A 254 -22.62 -18.73 -26.61
N PHE A 255 -22.96 -18.81 -25.32
CA PHE A 255 -22.73 -17.74 -24.36
C PHE A 255 -21.25 -17.60 -24.03
N TYR A 256 -20.54 -18.72 -23.91
CA TYR A 256 -19.09 -18.71 -23.71
C TYR A 256 -18.37 -17.97 -24.85
N ASN A 257 -18.68 -18.33 -26.10
CA ASN A 257 -18.11 -17.69 -27.28
C ASN A 257 -18.48 -16.20 -27.34
N LYS A 258 -19.71 -15.85 -26.98
CA LYS A 258 -20.14 -14.44 -26.90
C LYS A 258 -19.33 -13.63 -25.89
N VAL A 259 -19.03 -14.21 -24.72
CA VAL A 259 -18.24 -13.55 -23.68
C VAL A 259 -16.79 -13.40 -24.14
N MET A 260 -16.20 -14.46 -24.67
CA MET A 260 -14.81 -14.48 -25.14
C MET A 260 -14.56 -13.52 -26.31
N THR A 261 -15.52 -13.40 -27.23
CA THR A 261 -15.33 -12.59 -28.45
C THR A 261 -15.79 -11.14 -28.29
N ASN A 262 -16.88 -10.89 -27.55
CA ASN A 262 -17.53 -9.56 -27.54
C ASN A 262 -17.34 -8.76 -26.24
N ILE A 263 -16.85 -9.40 -25.17
CA ILE A 263 -16.74 -8.74 -23.85
C ILE A 263 -15.27 -8.55 -23.44
N VAL A 264 -14.42 -9.55 -23.68
CA VAL A 264 -12.98 -9.42 -23.39
C VAL A 264 -12.29 -8.73 -24.56
N GLU A 265 -11.80 -7.52 -24.32
CA GLU A 265 -11.00 -6.75 -25.27
C GLU A 265 -9.53 -7.15 -25.13
N ILE A 266 -8.81 -7.32 -26.25
CA ILE A 266 -7.38 -7.62 -26.27
C ILE A 266 -6.63 -6.52 -27.01
N PHE A 267 -5.55 -6.07 -26.40
CA PHE A 267 -4.58 -5.17 -26.98
C PHE A 267 -3.26 -5.89 -27.17
N VAL A 268 -2.82 -5.97 -28.42
CA VAL A 268 -1.62 -6.71 -28.81
C VAL A 268 -0.58 -5.72 -29.30
N GLU A 269 0.30 -5.24 -28.42
CA GLU A 269 1.54 -4.55 -28.79
C GLU A 269 2.42 -4.09 -27.61
N LYS A 270 3.65 -3.67 -27.95
CA LYS A 270 4.62 -3.08 -27.02
C LYS A 270 4.16 -1.66 -26.61
N MET A 271 3.70 -1.51 -25.38
CA MET A 271 3.30 -0.20 -24.85
C MET A 271 4.52 0.73 -24.66
N GLU A 272 4.67 1.74 -25.51
CA GLU A 272 5.76 2.73 -25.42
C GLU A 272 5.37 4.02 -24.67
N LYS A 273 6.37 4.68 -24.07
CA LYS A 273 6.20 5.88 -23.26
C LYS A 273 6.03 7.12 -24.14
N THR A 274 4.86 7.75 -24.11
CA THR A 274 4.68 9.11 -24.64
C THR A 274 4.35 10.13 -23.54
N LYS A 275 4.87 11.36 -23.69
CA LYS A 275 4.57 12.52 -22.84
C LYS A 275 3.42 13.30 -23.48
N THR A 276 2.23 13.26 -22.90
CA THR A 276 1.15 14.20 -23.25
C THR A 276 0.59 14.85 -21.98
N ASN A 277 0.22 16.13 -22.11
CA ASN A 277 0.18 17.12 -21.02
C ASN A 277 -1.22 17.44 -20.47
N ASN A 278 -2.26 16.62 -20.69
CA ASN A 278 -3.60 16.88 -20.12
C ASN A 278 -4.12 15.64 -19.34
N GLY A 279 -4.43 15.79 -18.05
CA GLY A 279 -4.51 14.66 -17.10
C GLY A 279 -5.88 14.30 -16.52
N GLN A 280 -6.45 13.14 -16.89
CA GLN A 280 -7.17 12.24 -15.95
C GLN A 280 -6.20 11.18 -15.44
N ASN A 281 -6.58 10.67 -14.27
CA ASN A 281 -5.92 9.61 -13.54
C ASN A 281 -6.66 8.29 -13.78
N ILE A 282 -5.93 7.29 -14.28
CA ILE A 282 -6.34 5.89 -14.24
C ILE A 282 -5.68 5.29 -13.00
N ASN A 283 -6.48 4.66 -12.15
CA ASN A 283 -5.99 4.02 -10.93
C ASN A 283 -5.86 2.50 -11.16
N PHE A 284 -4.66 1.98 -10.96
CA PHE A 284 -4.40 0.55 -11.02
C PHE A 284 -4.40 -0.02 -9.60
N ILE A 285 -5.17 -1.09 -9.41
CA ILE A 285 -5.24 -1.82 -8.14
C ILE A 285 -4.84 -3.26 -8.43
N CYS A 286 -3.94 -3.77 -7.62
CA CYS A 286 -3.49 -5.16 -7.71
C CYS A 286 -4.44 -6.03 -6.89
N SER A 287 -5.21 -6.89 -7.56
CA SER A 287 -6.14 -7.82 -6.91
C SER A 287 -5.45 -8.73 -5.90
N TYR A 288 -4.15 -9.04 -6.10
CA TYR A 288 -3.34 -9.82 -5.16
C TYR A 288 -3.20 -9.20 -3.77
N GLN A 289 -3.37 -7.88 -3.66
CA GLN A 289 -3.38 -7.19 -2.35
C GLN A 289 -4.69 -7.41 -1.58
N HIS A 290 -5.71 -7.95 -2.24
CA HIS A 290 -7.00 -8.30 -1.67
C HIS A 290 -7.15 -9.80 -1.46
N GLU A 291 -6.74 -10.60 -2.45
CA GLU A 291 -6.78 -12.06 -2.39
C GLU A 291 -5.42 -12.63 -2.79
N LYS A 292 -4.77 -13.34 -1.87
CA LYS A 292 -3.38 -13.81 -2.03
C LYS A 292 -3.27 -15.18 -2.68
N SER A 293 -4.38 -15.89 -2.83
CA SER A 293 -4.42 -17.16 -3.54
C SER A 293 -4.15 -16.97 -5.05
N SER A 294 -3.76 -18.05 -5.72
CA SER A 294 -3.64 -18.02 -7.18
C SER A 294 -5.01 -17.78 -7.81
N LEU A 295 -5.04 -17.25 -9.04
CA LEU A 295 -6.31 -17.05 -9.75
C LEU A 295 -7.07 -18.38 -9.94
N ALA A 296 -6.37 -19.50 -10.11
CA ALA A 296 -6.97 -20.83 -10.17
C ALA A 296 -7.64 -21.20 -8.83
N ALA A 297 -6.93 -21.00 -7.71
CA ALA A 297 -7.49 -21.26 -6.38
C ALA A 297 -8.65 -20.31 -6.05
N TRP A 298 -8.59 -19.05 -6.46
CA TRP A 298 -9.68 -18.09 -6.26
C TRP A 298 -10.91 -18.42 -7.13
N GLY A 299 -10.69 -18.78 -8.40
CA GLY A 299 -11.75 -19.24 -9.30
C GLY A 299 -12.47 -20.47 -8.75
N ASN A 300 -11.71 -21.44 -8.25
CA ASN A 300 -12.23 -22.69 -7.68
C ASN A 300 -12.90 -22.51 -6.30
N SER A 301 -12.36 -21.64 -5.43
CA SER A 301 -12.96 -21.35 -4.13
C SER A 301 -14.25 -20.55 -4.25
N SER A 302 -14.41 -19.80 -5.34
CA SER A 302 -15.68 -19.18 -5.68
C SER A 302 -16.64 -20.27 -6.19
N SER A 303 -17.34 -20.92 -5.25
CA SER A 303 -18.28 -22.04 -5.45
C SER A 303 -19.37 -21.83 -6.51
N ASN A 304 -19.44 -20.65 -7.12
CA ASN A 304 -20.44 -20.18 -8.07
C ASN A 304 -19.89 -19.91 -9.49
N LEU A 305 -18.62 -20.20 -9.81
CA LEU A 305 -18.06 -19.88 -11.15
C LEU A 305 -18.17 -21.09 -12.09
N PRO A 306 -18.87 -20.95 -13.24
CA PRO A 306 -18.95 -22.00 -14.26
C PRO A 306 -17.59 -22.58 -14.62
N MET A 307 -17.52 -23.90 -14.80
CA MET A 307 -16.25 -24.62 -14.96
C MET A 307 -15.42 -24.11 -16.14
N ASN A 308 -16.05 -23.82 -17.27
CA ASN A 308 -15.39 -23.30 -18.48
C ASN A 308 -14.96 -21.81 -18.39
N LEU A 309 -15.29 -21.13 -17.29
CA LEU A 309 -14.84 -19.76 -16.99
C LEU A 309 -13.67 -19.72 -16.00
N ARG A 310 -13.29 -20.87 -15.43
CA ARG A 310 -12.18 -20.98 -14.48
C ARG A 310 -10.85 -20.96 -15.23
N LYS A 311 -9.81 -20.48 -14.57
CA LYS A 311 -8.43 -20.61 -15.05
C LYS A 311 -8.08 -22.10 -15.21
N ILE A 312 -7.37 -22.43 -16.29
CA ILE A 312 -6.84 -23.76 -16.57
C ILE A 312 -5.31 -23.69 -16.47
N GLU A 313 -4.66 -24.73 -15.94
CA GLU A 313 -3.22 -24.77 -15.65
C GLU A 313 -2.37 -25.26 -16.84
N ASP A 314 -2.99 -25.52 -18.00
CA ASP A 314 -2.40 -26.31 -19.09
C ASP A 314 -1.56 -25.50 -20.10
N VAL A 315 -1.25 -24.23 -19.83
CA VAL A 315 -0.46 -23.39 -20.75
C VAL A 315 0.93 -23.12 -20.17
N ASP A 316 1.96 -23.63 -20.85
CA ASP A 316 3.35 -23.27 -20.56
C ASP A 316 3.66 -21.86 -21.06
N ILE A 317 3.44 -20.86 -20.19
CA ILE A 317 3.68 -19.45 -20.50
C ILE A 317 5.17 -19.18 -20.80
N ALA A 318 6.10 -20.02 -20.30
CA ALA A 318 7.53 -19.86 -20.55
C ALA A 318 7.93 -20.12 -22.01
N LYS A 319 7.05 -20.78 -22.78
CA LYS A 319 7.21 -20.99 -24.23
C LYS A 319 7.22 -19.68 -25.03
N TYR A 320 6.56 -18.63 -24.55
CA TYR A 320 6.42 -17.38 -25.29
C TYR A 320 7.60 -16.44 -25.02
N THR A 321 8.31 -16.12 -26.09
CA THR A 321 9.49 -15.26 -26.15
C THR A 321 9.21 -14.07 -27.05
N LYS A 322 10.11 -13.10 -27.05
CA LYS A 322 10.04 -11.91 -27.91
C LYS A 322 9.83 -12.23 -29.39
N ASP A 323 10.42 -13.33 -29.87
CA ASP A 323 10.45 -13.67 -31.29
C ASP A 323 9.27 -14.55 -31.73
N ASN A 324 8.67 -15.31 -30.80
CA ASN A 324 7.63 -16.29 -31.14
C ASN A 324 6.23 -15.96 -30.59
N TRP A 325 6.07 -14.97 -29.71
CA TRP A 325 4.75 -14.70 -29.12
C TRP A 325 3.73 -14.31 -30.18
N LYS A 326 4.10 -13.51 -31.20
CA LYS A 326 3.17 -13.06 -32.25
C LYS A 326 2.62 -14.21 -33.11
N PRO A 327 3.45 -15.10 -33.70
CA PRO A 327 2.94 -16.23 -34.48
C PRO A 327 2.16 -17.26 -33.63
N LEU A 328 2.48 -17.38 -32.33
CA LEU A 328 1.78 -18.28 -31.41
C LEU A 328 0.50 -17.68 -30.81
N ARG A 329 -0.02 -16.58 -31.38
CA ARG A 329 -1.23 -15.90 -30.90
C ARG A 329 -2.45 -16.82 -30.75
N HIS A 330 -2.64 -17.73 -31.68
CA HIS A 330 -3.74 -18.69 -31.64
C HIS A 330 -3.70 -19.61 -30.41
N GLU A 331 -2.52 -19.81 -29.79
CA GLU A 331 -2.35 -20.62 -28.59
C GLU A 331 -2.59 -19.82 -27.30
N TRP A 332 -1.95 -18.65 -27.14
CA TRP A 332 -2.04 -17.88 -25.89
C TRP A 332 -3.26 -16.96 -25.80
N GLU A 333 -3.83 -16.52 -26.92
CA GLU A 333 -4.95 -15.57 -26.91
C GLU A 333 -6.18 -16.09 -26.14
N PRO A 334 -6.65 -17.33 -26.39
CA PRO A 334 -7.78 -17.89 -25.66
C PRO A 334 -7.49 -18.00 -24.16
N TYR A 335 -6.25 -18.30 -23.79
CA TYR A 335 -5.82 -18.40 -22.40
C TYR A 335 -5.86 -17.03 -21.69
N ALA A 336 -5.25 -16.00 -22.27
CA ALA A 336 -5.23 -14.65 -21.70
C ALA A 336 -6.65 -14.09 -21.52
N LYS A 337 -7.54 -14.33 -22.50
CA LYS A 337 -8.95 -13.96 -22.41
C LYS A 337 -9.65 -14.66 -21.25
N ARG A 338 -9.42 -15.97 -21.10
CA ARG A 338 -10.02 -16.78 -20.04
C ARG A 338 -9.55 -16.33 -18.66
N ASP A 339 -8.28 -16.03 -18.49
CA ASP A 339 -7.72 -15.51 -17.23
C ASP A 339 -8.37 -14.19 -16.82
N THR A 340 -8.46 -13.25 -17.75
CA THR A 340 -9.12 -11.95 -17.49
C THR A 340 -10.60 -12.10 -17.18
N LEU A 341 -11.26 -13.04 -17.85
CA LEU A 341 -12.66 -13.36 -17.59
C LEU A 341 -12.85 -13.98 -16.20
N CYS A 342 -12.00 -14.95 -15.82
CA CYS A 342 -11.98 -15.55 -14.49
C CYS A 342 -11.77 -14.47 -13.43
N LEU A 343 -10.78 -13.59 -13.62
CA LEU A 343 -10.51 -12.48 -12.72
C LEU A 343 -11.70 -11.53 -12.60
N GLY A 344 -12.29 -11.12 -13.72
CA GLY A 344 -13.45 -10.24 -13.74
C GLY A 344 -14.63 -10.83 -12.96
N ALA A 345 -14.88 -12.13 -13.12
CA ALA A 345 -15.95 -12.82 -12.42
C ALA A 345 -15.69 -12.96 -10.91
N CYS A 346 -14.45 -13.28 -10.52
CA CYS A 346 -14.03 -13.27 -9.11
C CYS A 346 -14.22 -11.87 -8.49
N LEU A 347 -13.84 -10.81 -9.20
CA LEU A 347 -13.97 -9.43 -8.72
C LEU A 347 -15.43 -8.97 -8.59
N ILE A 348 -16.33 -9.36 -9.50
CA ILE A 348 -17.76 -9.05 -9.38
C ILE A 348 -18.31 -9.62 -8.08
N LYS A 349 -18.03 -10.90 -7.79
CA LYS A 349 -18.49 -11.54 -6.55
C LYS A 349 -17.84 -10.95 -5.31
N TYR A 350 -16.53 -10.71 -5.37
CA TYR A 350 -15.81 -10.07 -4.28
C TYR A 350 -16.41 -8.69 -3.97
N ASN A 351 -16.68 -7.88 -4.99
CA ASN A 351 -17.32 -6.57 -4.82
C ASN A 351 -18.74 -6.70 -4.27
N GLN A 352 -19.53 -7.67 -4.72
CA GLN A 352 -20.85 -7.93 -4.18
C GLN A 352 -20.79 -8.25 -2.69
N ALA A 353 -19.98 -9.23 -2.29
CA ALA A 353 -19.83 -9.64 -0.90
C ALA A 353 -19.31 -8.48 -0.02
N MET A 354 -18.34 -7.70 -0.50
CA MET A 354 -17.81 -6.56 0.24
C MET A 354 -18.83 -5.42 0.35
N LYS A 355 -19.65 -5.20 -0.68
CA LYS A 355 -20.71 -4.18 -0.64
C LYS A 355 -21.78 -4.57 0.37
N GLU A 356 -22.17 -5.83 0.43
CA GLU A 356 -23.12 -6.36 1.42
C GLU A 356 -22.56 -6.29 2.85
N ALA A 357 -21.29 -6.69 3.04
CA ALA A 357 -20.68 -6.72 4.35
C ALA A 357 -20.37 -5.31 4.89
N VAL A 358 -19.73 -4.45 4.08
CA VAL A 358 -19.07 -3.22 4.53
C VAL A 358 -19.34 -1.98 3.64
N PHE A 359 -20.31 -2.03 2.72
CA PHE A 359 -20.66 -0.93 1.79
C PHE A 359 -19.51 -0.39 0.94
N GLN A 360 -18.50 -1.24 0.70
CA GLN A 360 -17.31 -0.88 -0.06
C GLN A 360 -16.98 -1.98 -1.05
N ILE A 361 -16.24 -1.61 -2.08
CA ILE A 361 -15.76 -2.51 -3.12
C ILE A 361 -14.24 -2.42 -3.21
N ILE A 362 -13.63 -3.27 -4.04
CA ILE A 362 -12.17 -3.34 -4.19
C ILE A 362 -11.57 -1.98 -4.57
N SER A 363 -12.28 -1.16 -5.35
CA SER A 363 -11.77 0.13 -5.81
C SER A 363 -11.64 1.19 -4.71
N ASN A 364 -12.31 1.00 -3.57
CA ASN A 364 -12.25 1.96 -2.47
C ASN A 364 -10.94 1.87 -1.66
N ASN A 365 -10.19 0.77 -1.76
CA ASN A 365 -9.04 0.49 -0.92
C ASN A 365 -7.93 -0.21 -1.71
N LEU A 366 -6.67 -0.04 -1.29
CA LEU A 366 -5.53 -0.66 -1.97
C LEU A 366 -5.27 -2.11 -1.53
N THR A 367 -5.79 -2.51 -0.36
CA THR A 367 -5.52 -3.81 0.25
C THR A 367 -6.75 -4.32 1.00
N ALA A 368 -6.86 -5.64 1.18
CA ALA A 368 -7.90 -6.24 2.00
C ALA A 368 -7.88 -5.73 3.45
N PRO A 369 -6.75 -5.65 4.18
CA PRO A 369 -6.74 -5.10 5.54
C PRO A 369 -7.21 -3.64 5.62
N SER A 370 -6.90 -2.81 4.62
CA SER A 370 -7.43 -1.44 4.57
C SER A 370 -8.95 -1.44 4.39
N LEU A 371 -9.47 -2.30 3.52
CA LEU A 371 -10.91 -2.48 3.32
C LEU A 371 -11.59 -2.97 4.59
N SER A 372 -11.04 -3.95 5.30
CA SER A 372 -11.58 -4.47 6.55
C SER A 372 -11.57 -3.42 7.66
N LEU A 373 -10.44 -2.73 7.88
CA LEU A 373 -10.32 -1.69 8.89
C LEU A 373 -11.30 -0.55 8.61
N LYS A 374 -11.35 -0.10 7.36
CA LYS A 374 -12.27 0.96 6.94
C LYS A 374 -13.70 0.50 7.12
N GLY A 375 -14.07 -0.66 6.58
CA GLY A 375 -15.38 -1.27 6.73
C GLY A 375 -15.84 -1.32 8.18
N TRP A 376 -15.03 -1.92 9.07
CA TRP A 376 -15.30 -1.97 10.51
C TRP A 376 -15.53 -0.57 11.10
N TYR A 377 -14.63 0.39 10.82
CA TYR A 377 -14.74 1.75 11.33
C TYR A 377 -16.06 2.41 10.88
N TYR A 378 -16.45 2.24 9.62
CA TYR A 378 -17.71 2.78 9.11
C TYR A 378 -18.92 2.16 9.79
N LEU A 379 -18.95 0.83 9.91
CA LEU A 379 -20.06 0.13 10.55
C LEU A 379 -20.19 0.43 12.04
N TYR A 380 -19.07 0.70 12.70
CA TYR A 380 -19.04 1.05 14.11
C TYR A 380 -19.56 2.47 14.36
N HIS A 381 -19.16 3.44 13.52
CA HIS A 381 -19.48 4.86 13.72
C HIS A 381 -20.75 5.36 13.01
N TYR A 382 -21.19 4.70 11.95
CA TYR A 382 -22.28 5.18 11.10
C TYR A 382 -23.39 4.13 10.93
N ASP A 383 -24.62 4.60 10.77
CA ASP A 383 -25.75 3.76 10.43
C ASP A 383 -25.72 3.30 8.97
N LYS A 384 -26.28 2.11 8.74
CA LYS A 384 -26.39 1.49 7.41
C LYS A 384 -27.64 2.02 6.71
N GLU A 385 -27.58 3.23 6.15
CA GLU A 385 -28.67 3.76 5.33
C GLU A 385 -28.23 3.92 3.86
N MET A 386 -29.03 3.39 2.94
CA MET A 386 -28.88 3.65 1.51
C MET A 386 -29.92 4.67 1.11
N VAL A 387 -29.48 5.82 0.61
CA VAL A 387 -30.37 6.84 0.06
C VAL A 387 -30.26 6.91 -1.44
N GLU A 388 -31.35 7.25 -2.08
CA GLU A 388 -31.37 7.55 -3.50
C GLU A 388 -30.84 8.97 -3.72
N GLU A 389 -29.82 9.07 -4.57
CA GLU A 389 -29.21 10.33 -4.98
C GLU A 389 -29.34 10.47 -6.49
N GLU A 390 -29.77 11.64 -6.95
CA GLU A 390 -29.76 12.00 -8.37
C GLU A 390 -28.31 12.12 -8.87
N TRP A 391 -28.00 11.38 -9.93
CA TRP A 391 -26.69 11.39 -10.58
C TRP A 391 -26.88 11.54 -12.09
N TYR A 392 -26.74 12.79 -12.57
CA TYR A 392 -27.07 13.19 -13.93
C TYR A 392 -28.51 12.83 -14.31
N GLU A 393 -28.72 11.95 -15.29
CA GLU A 393 -30.04 11.51 -15.79
C GLU A 393 -30.52 10.21 -15.10
N THR A 394 -29.86 9.76 -14.03
CA THR A 394 -30.17 8.49 -13.35
C THR A 394 -30.21 8.64 -11.84
N THR A 395 -31.00 7.79 -11.17
CA THR A 395 -31.00 7.66 -9.71
C THR A 395 -30.06 6.54 -9.30
N ARG A 396 -29.17 6.77 -8.33
CA ARG A 396 -28.31 5.72 -7.76
C ARG A 396 -28.51 5.62 -6.24
N LYS A 397 -28.40 4.41 -5.70
CA LYS A 397 -28.36 4.21 -4.24
C LYS A 397 -26.95 4.47 -3.72
N VAL A 398 -26.78 5.47 -2.88
CA VAL A 398 -25.52 5.79 -2.20
C VAL A 398 -25.65 5.56 -0.69
N PRO A 399 -24.57 5.15 -0.01
CA PRO A 399 -24.56 5.10 1.44
C PRO A 399 -24.72 6.52 2.01
N LYS A 400 -25.72 6.75 2.84
CA LYS A 400 -25.81 7.94 3.69
C LYS A 400 -25.15 7.62 5.02
N HIS A 401 -24.20 8.46 5.39
CA HIS A 401 -23.44 8.30 6.63
C HIS A 401 -24.05 9.19 7.71
N THR A 402 -25.02 8.65 8.44
CA THR A 402 -25.51 9.27 9.68
C THR A 402 -24.65 8.77 10.83
N GLU A 403 -24.03 9.69 11.58
CA GLU A 403 -23.24 9.32 12.76
C GLU A 403 -24.17 8.75 13.83
N LYS A 404 -23.79 7.59 14.37
CA LYS A 404 -24.50 6.97 15.48
C LYS A 404 -24.31 7.80 16.75
N GLU A 405 -25.37 7.95 17.51
CA GLU A 405 -25.30 8.57 18.83
C GLU A 405 -24.52 7.70 19.82
N ASN A 406 -23.83 8.34 20.76
CA ASN A 406 -23.12 7.68 21.88
C ASN A 406 -22.01 6.67 21.50
N VAL A 407 -21.39 6.80 20.31
CA VAL A 407 -20.25 5.94 19.92
C VAL A 407 -18.92 6.45 20.48
N GLU A 408 -18.15 5.55 21.11
CA GLU A 408 -16.80 5.86 21.60
C GLU A 408 -15.85 6.22 20.45
N LYS A 409 -15.04 7.25 20.65
CA LYS A 409 -14.03 7.65 19.67
C LYS A 409 -12.85 6.66 19.68
N VAL A 410 -12.42 6.24 18.49
CA VAL A 410 -11.22 5.43 18.34
C VAL A 410 -9.99 6.33 18.35
N TYR A 411 -9.06 6.10 19.28
CA TYR A 411 -7.84 6.88 19.41
C TYR A 411 -6.59 6.08 19.02
N SER A 412 -5.57 6.79 18.55
CA SER A 412 -4.24 6.25 18.31
C SER A 412 -3.20 7.07 19.09
N HIS A 413 -2.32 6.40 19.82
CA HIS A 413 -1.17 7.07 20.43
C HIS A 413 -0.24 7.65 19.37
N THR A 414 0.08 8.93 19.50
CA THR A 414 0.97 9.64 18.57
C THR A 414 2.39 9.73 19.12
N HIS A 415 2.60 9.56 20.43
CA HIS A 415 3.94 9.64 21.02
C HIS A 415 4.81 8.41 20.66
N PRO A 416 6.03 8.58 20.09
CA PRO A 416 6.91 7.47 19.73
C PRO A 416 7.31 6.57 20.91
N PHE A 417 7.57 7.14 22.09
CA PHE A 417 7.89 6.39 23.33
C PHE A 417 6.78 5.39 23.71
N ILE A 418 5.53 5.85 23.86
CA ILE A 418 4.40 4.97 24.20
C ILE A 418 4.19 3.90 23.11
N ARG A 419 4.28 4.29 21.84
CA ARG A 419 4.18 3.34 20.72
C ARG A 419 5.27 2.27 20.74
N TYR A 420 6.46 2.57 21.24
CA TYR A 420 7.52 1.57 21.39
C TYR A 420 7.09 0.49 22.39
N PHE A 421 6.63 0.85 23.59
CA PHE A 421 6.19 -0.12 24.60
C PHE A 421 4.99 -0.95 24.14
N ILE A 422 3.98 -0.32 23.54
CA ILE A 422 2.82 -1.04 22.97
C ILE A 422 3.27 -2.05 21.91
N ARG A 423 4.24 -1.71 21.06
CA ARG A 423 4.76 -2.65 20.06
C ARG A 423 5.56 -3.79 20.66
N GLN A 424 6.23 -3.59 21.79
CA GLN A 424 6.94 -4.65 22.49
C GLN A 424 5.98 -5.67 23.13
N SER A 425 4.80 -5.22 23.56
CA SER A 425 3.77 -6.09 24.15
C SER A 425 2.97 -6.87 23.10
N ILE A 426 2.85 -6.37 21.87
CA ILE A 426 2.18 -7.08 20.77
C ILE A 426 3.05 -8.27 20.30
N LYS A 427 2.56 -9.49 20.50
CA LYS A 427 3.17 -10.74 20.01
C LYS A 427 2.32 -11.34 18.88
N GLY A 428 2.95 -12.15 18.02
CA GLY A 428 2.26 -12.92 16.98
C GLY A 428 1.55 -14.16 17.54
N GLY A 429 0.94 -14.95 16.66
CA GLY A 429 0.32 -16.23 17.03
C GLY A 429 1.33 -17.19 17.66
N ARG A 430 0.88 -17.97 18.65
CA ARG A 430 1.70 -18.99 19.30
C ARG A 430 1.97 -20.13 18.32
N VAL A 431 3.20 -20.26 17.87
CA VAL A 431 3.67 -21.44 17.12
C VAL A 431 4.52 -22.27 18.07
N SER A 432 3.90 -23.26 18.71
CA SER A 432 4.61 -24.26 19.50
C SER A 432 4.56 -25.59 18.74
N ALA A 433 5.65 -25.95 18.10
CA ALA A 433 5.93 -27.35 17.79
C ALA A 433 6.61 -27.93 19.04
N ASN A 434 6.07 -29.02 19.60
CA ASN A 434 6.82 -29.82 20.57
C ASN A 434 8.04 -30.42 19.86
N ARG A 435 9.16 -29.69 19.84
CA ARG A 435 10.43 -30.14 19.26
C ARG A 435 11.18 -31.17 20.12
N LYS A 436 10.53 -31.71 21.16
CA LYS A 436 11.04 -32.92 21.81
C LYS A 436 10.54 -34.11 20.99
N SER A 437 11.34 -34.52 20.01
CA SER A 437 11.28 -35.89 19.51
C SER A 437 11.60 -36.79 20.70
N PHE A 438 10.60 -37.49 21.22
CA PHE A 438 10.87 -38.65 22.05
C PHE A 438 11.19 -39.78 21.07
N GLU A 439 12.46 -40.16 20.99
CA GLU A 439 12.81 -41.44 20.34
C GLU A 439 12.12 -42.53 21.15
N THR A 440 11.12 -43.16 20.54
CA THR A 440 10.43 -44.28 21.14
C THR A 440 10.23 -45.34 20.09
N ASN A 441 10.71 -46.54 20.42
CA ASN A 441 10.54 -47.73 19.60
C ASN A 441 9.08 -48.22 19.64
N LYS A 442 8.22 -47.58 20.44
CA LYS A 442 6.77 -47.85 20.51
C LYS A 442 6.10 -47.71 19.15
N MET A 443 6.58 -46.80 18.30
CA MET A 443 5.98 -46.64 16.98
C MET A 443 6.33 -47.79 16.04
N ASP A 444 7.55 -48.34 16.16
CA ASP A 444 7.94 -49.56 15.46
C ASP A 444 7.17 -50.79 16.00
N GLU A 445 6.95 -50.88 17.30
CA GLU A 445 6.05 -51.89 17.91
C GLU A 445 4.64 -51.81 17.34
N ILE A 446 4.04 -50.60 17.28
CA ILE A 446 2.69 -50.39 16.72
C ILE A 446 2.67 -50.77 15.24
N CYS A 447 3.68 -50.35 14.46
CA CYS A 447 3.76 -50.70 13.05
C CYS A 447 3.95 -52.21 12.83
N ASN A 448 4.66 -52.92 13.70
CA ASN A 448 4.80 -54.36 13.63
C ASN A 448 3.50 -55.08 13.97
N ILE A 449 2.77 -54.65 15.00
CA ILE A 449 1.44 -55.17 15.34
C ILE A 449 0.47 -54.97 14.17
N LEU A 450 0.46 -53.79 13.55
CA LEU A 450 -0.38 -53.51 12.39
C LEU A 450 -0.02 -54.38 11.18
N LYS A 451 1.27 -54.61 10.93
CA LYS A 451 1.74 -55.53 9.88
C LYS A 451 1.32 -56.98 10.15
N GLU A 452 1.42 -57.43 11.40
CA GLU A 452 0.94 -58.75 11.81
C GLU A 452 -0.58 -58.87 11.59
N PHE A 453 -1.35 -57.85 11.97
CA PHE A 453 -2.80 -57.82 11.77
C PHE A 453 -3.21 -57.88 10.29
N ILE A 454 -2.50 -57.14 9.43
CA ILE A 454 -2.73 -57.17 7.98
C ILE A 454 -2.32 -58.52 7.39
N SER A 455 -1.20 -59.10 7.84
CA SER A 455 -0.76 -60.43 7.38
C SER A 455 -1.65 -61.58 7.87
N GLN A 456 -2.38 -61.38 8.96
CA GLN A 456 -3.40 -62.33 9.44
C GLN A 456 -4.74 -62.15 8.73
N SER A 457 -5.00 -61.00 8.09
CA SER A 457 -6.23 -60.76 7.32
C SER A 457 -6.26 -61.37 5.92
N ASP A 458 -5.16 -62.00 5.47
CA ASP A 458 -5.12 -62.75 4.19
C ASP A 458 -5.60 -64.21 4.32
N SER A 459 -6.08 -64.65 5.48
CA SER A 459 -6.85 -65.89 5.61
C SER A 459 -8.31 -65.58 5.90
N ASP A 460 -9.11 -65.65 4.83
CA ASP A 460 -10.56 -65.89 4.77
C ASP A 460 -11.45 -65.38 5.92
N ASN A 461 -12.38 -64.51 5.49
CA ASN A 461 -13.58 -64.01 6.17
C ASN A 461 -13.38 -62.75 7.01
N ILE A 462 -13.89 -61.62 6.50
CA ILE A 462 -15.23 -61.15 6.85
C ILE A 462 -15.66 -60.10 5.81
N ILE A 463 -16.77 -60.41 5.14
CA ILE A 463 -17.62 -59.50 4.36
C ILE A 463 -18.51 -58.75 5.36
N ASP A 464 -18.65 -57.43 5.20
CA ASP A 464 -19.89 -56.60 5.12
C ASP A 464 -19.62 -55.12 5.44
#